data_AF-A0A5E9AKZ3-F1
#
_entry.id   AF-A0A5E9AKZ3-F1
#
_cell.length_a   1.000
_cell.length_b   1.000
_cell.length_c   1.000
_cell.angle_alpha   90.00
_cell.angle_beta   90.00
_cell.angle_gamma   90.00
#
_symmetry.space_group_name_H-M   'P 1'
#
loop_
_entity.id
_entity.type
_entity.pdbx_description
1 polymer ?
#
loop_
_entity_poly.entity_id
_entity_poly.type
_entity_poly.pdbx_seq_one_letter_code
_entity_poly.pdbx_strand_id
1 'polypeptide(L)'
;MAEIWPGWPVVKSEGGDAALWSGTLRPNATTYQVDVFYKPPSLLQNVSVRRAQPRVYVRKPQLVRRPGDPEGIIPHVYWPKGDPEAGDPSLCLFDPEGKEWSTDDYLAETTIPWSALWLNWYEGWLVTGKWLGSGRHENHGGAVEPKSADT
;
A
#
# COMPACT_ATOMS: atom_id res chain seq x y z
N MET A 1 -11.10 9.20 12.24
CA MET A 1 -9.68 8.85 12.44
C MET A 1 -9.29 8.95 13.92
N ALA A 2 -9.10 10.15 14.47
CA ALA A 2 -8.56 10.34 15.82
C ALA A 2 -9.40 9.73 16.97
N GLU A 3 -10.69 9.49 16.74
CA GLU A 3 -11.56 8.80 17.72
C GLU A 3 -11.18 7.33 17.92
N ILE A 4 -10.86 6.63 16.83
CA ILE A 4 -10.47 5.20 16.85
C ILE A 4 -8.94 5.07 17.01
N TRP A 5 -8.19 5.97 16.39
CA TRP A 5 -6.73 6.00 16.38
C TRP A 5 -6.21 7.36 16.89
N PRO A 6 -6.19 7.60 18.21
CA PRO A 6 -5.84 8.91 18.78
C PRO A 6 -4.38 9.32 18.49
N GLY A 7 -3.50 8.37 18.19
CA GLY A 7 -2.12 8.62 17.77
C GLY A 7 -1.95 9.02 16.29
N TRP A 8 -3.06 9.27 15.57
CA TRP A 8 -3.06 9.61 14.14
C TRP A 8 -3.71 10.98 13.89
N PRO A 9 -3.05 12.08 14.28
CA PRO A 9 -3.54 13.42 13.99
C PRO A 9 -3.53 13.72 12.49
N VAL A 10 -4.40 14.64 12.05
CA VAL A 10 -4.29 15.25 10.73
C VAL A 10 -3.05 16.15 10.74
N VAL A 11 -2.10 15.88 9.84
CA VAL A 11 -0.87 16.66 9.67
C VAL A 11 -1.07 17.81 8.68
N LYS A 12 -1.85 17.58 7.62
CA LYS A 12 -2.17 18.61 6.62
C LYS A 12 -3.56 18.37 6.03
N SER A 13 -4.32 19.45 5.88
CA SER A 13 -5.53 19.51 5.06
C SER A 13 -5.36 20.61 4.01
N GLU A 14 -5.27 20.27 2.73
CA GLU A 14 -5.22 21.28 1.66
C GLU A 14 -6.65 21.66 1.27
N GLY A 15 -7.13 22.84 1.72
CA GLY A 15 -8.37 23.45 1.24
C GLY A 15 -9.66 22.65 1.45
N GLY A 16 -9.62 21.50 2.15
CA GLY A 16 -10.73 20.57 2.31
C GLY A 16 -10.71 19.39 1.34
N ASP A 17 -9.85 19.40 0.32
CA ASP A 17 -9.88 18.43 -0.79
C ASP A 17 -8.93 17.25 -0.60
N ALA A 18 -8.03 17.31 0.38
CA ALA A 18 -7.15 16.22 0.73
C ALA A 18 -6.74 16.28 2.19
N ALA A 19 -6.46 15.12 2.77
CA ALA A 19 -5.99 14.98 4.13
C ALA A 19 -4.78 14.04 4.19
N LEU A 20 -3.83 14.39 5.06
CA LEU A 20 -2.68 13.59 5.41
C LEU A 20 -2.72 13.31 6.91
N TRP A 21 -2.71 12.05 7.29
CA TRP A 21 -2.50 11.60 8.67
C TRP A 21 -1.12 10.96 8.78
N SER A 22 -0.47 11.13 9.92
CA SER A 22 0.78 10.42 10.25
C SER A 22 0.65 9.81 11.63
N GLY A 23 1.06 8.56 11.76
CA GLY A 23 1.02 7.84 13.02
C GLY A 23 2.01 6.68 13.04
N THR A 24 2.00 5.92 14.12
CA THR A 24 2.92 4.79 14.30
C THR A 24 2.18 3.46 14.30
N LEU A 25 2.74 2.46 13.63
CA LEU A 25 2.31 1.06 13.68
C LEU A 25 3.44 0.17 14.16
N ARG A 26 3.13 -0.78 15.04
CA ARG A 26 4.08 -1.82 15.46
C ARG A 26 3.38 -3.18 15.36
N PRO A 27 3.32 -3.79 14.16
CA PRO A 27 2.61 -5.04 13.97
C PRO A 27 3.29 -6.20 14.70
N ASN A 28 4.63 -6.30 14.66
CA ASN A 28 5.37 -7.18 15.57
C ASN A 28 6.63 -6.51 16.12
N ALA A 29 7.78 -6.67 15.44
CA ALA A 29 9.08 -6.37 16.01
C ALA A 29 9.48 -4.91 15.82
N THR A 30 9.09 -4.31 14.70
CA THR A 30 9.54 -2.97 14.29
C THR A 30 8.42 -1.95 14.45
N THR A 31 8.77 -0.76 14.94
CA THR A 31 7.85 0.38 14.95
C THR A 31 8.06 1.20 13.69
N TYR A 32 6.99 1.40 12.94
CA TYR A 32 6.96 2.14 11.69
C TYR A 32 6.22 3.46 11.88
N GLN A 33 6.80 4.56 11.37
CA GLN A 33 6.08 5.79 11.09
C GLN A 33 5.43 5.67 9.72
N VAL A 34 4.12 5.86 9.66
CA VAL A 34 3.29 5.64 8.48
C VAL A 34 2.45 6.88 8.21
N ASP A 35 2.41 7.27 6.95
CA ASP A 35 1.59 8.35 6.43
C ASP A 35 0.43 7.78 5.63
N VAL A 36 -0.78 8.26 5.89
CA VAL A 36 -1.99 7.97 5.10
C VAL A 36 -2.43 9.25 4.42
N PHE A 37 -2.38 9.25 3.10
CA PHE A 37 -2.88 10.33 2.26
C PHE A 37 -4.21 9.91 1.64
N TYR A 38 -5.20 10.78 1.74
CA TYR A 38 -6.49 10.59 1.08
C TYR A 38 -6.90 11.86 0.36
N LYS A 39 -7.28 11.70 -0.90
CA LYS A 39 -7.98 12.69 -1.70
C LYS A 39 -9.23 12.05 -2.28
N PRO A 40 -10.45 12.53 -1.96
CA PRO A 40 -11.65 12.00 -2.57
C PRO A 40 -11.54 12.00 -4.11
N PRO A 41 -11.78 10.86 -4.78
CA PRO A 41 -11.74 10.81 -6.24
C PRO A 41 -12.85 11.69 -6.82
N SER A 42 -12.52 12.48 -7.84
CA SER A 42 -13.51 13.24 -8.61
C SER A 42 -14.38 12.28 -9.44
N LEU A 43 -15.66 12.61 -9.63
CA LEU A 43 -16.64 11.82 -10.40
C LEU A 43 -16.20 11.48 -11.84
N LEU A 44 -15.22 12.21 -12.39
CA LEU A 44 -14.68 12.01 -13.75
C LEU A 44 -13.33 11.26 -13.77
N GLN A 45 -12.82 10.84 -12.61
CA GLN A 45 -11.48 10.27 -12.50
C GLN A 45 -11.50 8.77 -12.80
N ASN A 46 -10.92 8.37 -13.93
CA ASN A 46 -10.66 6.96 -14.22
C ASN A 46 -9.56 6.43 -13.28
N VAL A 47 -9.96 5.74 -12.21
CA VAL A 47 -9.06 5.26 -11.15
C VAL A 47 -8.37 3.98 -11.62
N SER A 48 -7.12 4.10 -12.06
CA SER A 48 -6.24 2.94 -12.16
C SER A 48 -5.76 2.54 -10.77
N VAL A 49 -5.37 1.27 -10.56
CA VAL A 49 -4.84 0.80 -9.26
C VAL A 49 -3.68 1.68 -8.74
N ARG A 50 -2.82 2.15 -9.64
CA ARG A 50 -1.70 3.06 -9.33
C ARG A 50 -2.14 4.46 -8.87
N ARG A 51 -3.39 4.85 -9.11
CA ARG A 51 -4.00 6.13 -8.71
C ARG A 51 -5.10 5.94 -7.67
N ALA A 52 -5.33 4.71 -7.21
CA ALA A 52 -6.31 4.41 -6.19
C ALA A 52 -5.99 5.18 -4.90
N GLN A 53 -7.06 5.56 -4.23
CA GLN A 53 -7.06 6.22 -2.93
C GLN A 53 -7.75 5.27 -1.96
N PRO A 54 -7.34 5.23 -0.69
CA PRO A 54 -6.25 5.99 -0.05
C PRO A 54 -4.86 5.50 -0.44
N ARG A 55 -3.83 6.33 -0.20
CA ARG A 55 -2.41 5.99 -0.39
C ARG A 55 -1.68 5.96 0.95
N VAL A 56 -0.88 4.92 1.18
CA VAL A 56 -0.16 4.73 2.44
C VAL A 56 1.34 4.62 2.18
N TYR A 57 2.14 5.36 2.94
CA TYR A 57 3.60 5.40 2.81
C TYR A 57 4.27 5.08 4.12
N VAL A 58 5.29 4.23 4.09
CA VAL A 58 6.16 3.98 5.25
C VAL A 58 7.29 4.99 5.21
N ARG A 59 7.38 5.84 6.24
CA ARG A 59 8.39 6.91 6.33
C ARG A 59 9.65 6.47 7.06
N LYS A 60 9.47 5.74 8.16
CA LYS A 60 10.58 5.25 8.99
C LYS A 60 10.24 3.91 9.64
N PRO A 61 11.19 2.98 9.80
CA PRO A 61 12.40 2.92 8.97
C PRO A 61 12.04 2.81 7.50
N GLN A 62 13.00 3.15 6.63
CA GLN A 62 12.83 2.97 5.18
C GLN A 62 12.67 1.49 4.84
N LEU A 63 11.78 1.18 3.91
CA LEU A 63 11.57 -0.20 3.47
C LEU A 63 12.82 -0.71 2.74
N VAL A 64 13.30 -1.88 3.17
CA VAL A 64 14.41 -2.59 2.54
C VAL A 64 14.02 -3.02 1.13
N ARG A 65 14.84 -2.61 0.16
CA ARG A 65 14.75 -3.01 -1.26
C ARG A 65 15.61 -4.25 -1.50
N ARG A 66 15.09 -5.25 -2.20
CA ARG A 66 15.82 -6.47 -2.63
C ARG A 66 15.77 -6.62 -4.16
N PRO A 67 16.67 -5.96 -4.91
CA PRO A 67 16.72 -6.13 -6.36
C PRO A 67 16.91 -7.59 -6.77
N GLY A 68 16.08 -8.09 -7.68
CA GLY A 68 16.12 -9.47 -8.17
C GLY A 68 15.37 -10.50 -7.31
N ASP A 69 14.70 -10.07 -6.22
CA ASP A 69 13.83 -10.96 -5.45
C ASP A 69 12.59 -11.38 -6.28
N PRO A 70 12.22 -12.68 -6.31
CA PRO A 70 11.10 -13.16 -7.09
C PRO A 70 9.75 -12.54 -6.67
N GLU A 71 9.63 -12.04 -5.46
CA GLU A 71 8.43 -11.36 -4.95
C GLU A 71 8.37 -9.88 -5.36
N GLY A 72 9.41 -9.37 -6.02
CA GLY A 72 9.60 -7.98 -6.39
C GLY A 72 10.58 -7.23 -5.46
N ILE A 73 11.06 -6.06 -5.91
CA ILE A 73 12.05 -5.24 -5.17
C ILE A 73 11.56 -4.94 -3.75
N ILE A 74 10.28 -4.61 -3.64
CA ILE A 74 9.49 -4.64 -2.41
C ILE A 74 8.15 -5.27 -2.84
N PRO A 75 7.69 -6.36 -2.22
CA PRO A 75 6.44 -7.00 -2.63
C PRO A 75 5.24 -6.11 -2.34
N HIS A 76 4.18 -6.20 -3.15
CA HIS A 76 2.87 -5.55 -2.89
C HIS A 76 2.95 -4.06 -2.59
N VAL A 77 3.60 -3.31 -3.48
CA VAL A 77 3.60 -1.85 -3.45
C VAL A 77 3.30 -1.28 -4.83
N TYR A 78 2.80 -0.04 -4.87
CA TYR A 78 2.60 0.73 -6.07
C TYR A 78 3.71 1.76 -6.23
N TRP A 79 4.57 1.57 -7.23
CA TRP A 79 5.63 2.54 -7.53
C TRP A 79 5.10 3.80 -8.22
N PRO A 80 5.62 4.99 -7.88
CA PRO A 80 5.30 6.22 -8.60
C PRO A 80 5.62 6.05 -10.09
N LYS A 81 4.63 6.28 -10.96
CA LYS A 81 4.77 6.06 -12.43
C LYS A 81 5.21 4.65 -12.83
N GLY A 82 5.11 3.67 -11.93
CA GLY A 82 5.62 2.31 -12.16
C GLY A 82 7.15 2.20 -12.10
N ASP A 83 7.84 3.22 -11.60
CA ASP A 83 9.31 3.30 -11.58
C ASP A 83 9.83 3.28 -10.13
N PRO A 84 10.60 2.25 -9.75
CA PRO A 84 11.22 2.15 -8.43
C PRO A 84 12.21 3.27 -8.08
N GLU A 85 12.71 4.01 -9.07
CA GLU A 85 13.63 5.14 -8.87
C GLU A 85 12.90 6.48 -8.79
N ALA A 86 11.59 6.53 -9.06
CA ALA A 86 10.81 7.77 -9.05
C ALA A 86 10.36 8.23 -7.65
N GLY A 87 10.69 7.48 -6.59
CA GLY A 87 10.44 7.82 -5.19
C GLY A 87 9.82 6.68 -4.37
N ASP A 88 9.41 7.01 -3.15
CA ASP A 88 8.81 6.03 -2.22
C ASP A 88 7.51 5.45 -2.78
N PRO A 89 7.31 4.12 -2.68
CA PRO A 89 6.09 3.49 -3.14
C PRO A 89 4.97 3.63 -2.11
N SER A 90 3.72 3.55 -2.56
CA SER A 90 2.58 3.38 -1.65
C SER A 90 2.25 1.90 -1.45
N LEU A 91 1.80 1.50 -0.26
CA LEU A 91 1.41 0.11 0.00
C LEU A 91 0.22 -0.32 -0.86
N CYS A 92 0.24 -1.56 -1.35
CA CYS A 92 -0.91 -2.22 -1.94
C CYS A 92 -1.75 -2.83 -0.81
N LEU A 93 -2.85 -2.18 -0.43
CA LEU A 93 -3.66 -2.58 0.72
C LEU A 93 -5.00 -3.24 0.36
N PHE A 94 -5.49 -3.03 -0.86
CA PHE A 94 -6.79 -3.51 -1.32
C PHE A 94 -6.77 -3.64 -2.85
N ASP A 95 -7.70 -4.42 -3.37
CA ASP A 95 -7.96 -4.56 -4.80
C ASP A 95 -9.03 -3.54 -5.25
N PRO A 96 -8.66 -2.47 -5.98
CA PRO A 96 -9.61 -1.45 -6.43
C PRO A 96 -10.60 -1.98 -7.47
N GLU A 97 -10.23 -3.02 -8.23
CA GLU A 97 -11.10 -3.67 -9.20
C GLU A 97 -12.02 -4.70 -8.54
N GLY A 98 -11.54 -5.33 -7.46
CA GLY A 98 -12.31 -6.23 -6.60
C GLY A 98 -13.36 -5.55 -5.73
N LYS A 99 -13.39 -4.20 -5.72
CA LYS A 99 -14.28 -3.37 -4.89
C LYS A 99 -14.19 -3.68 -3.39
N GLU A 100 -13.00 -4.06 -2.92
CA GLU A 100 -12.74 -4.33 -1.50
C GLU A 100 -12.81 -3.07 -0.63
N TRP A 101 -12.71 -1.89 -1.26
CA TRP A 101 -12.79 -0.59 -0.61
C TRP A 101 -13.59 0.41 -1.46
N SER A 102 -14.34 1.27 -0.80
CA SER A 102 -15.13 2.36 -1.37
C SER A 102 -14.96 3.65 -0.57
N THR A 103 -15.39 4.78 -1.13
CA THR A 103 -15.34 6.08 -0.42
C THR A 103 -16.22 6.15 0.82
N ASP A 104 -17.14 5.20 0.99
CA ASP A 104 -18.02 5.11 2.15
C ASP A 104 -17.37 4.35 3.32
N ASP A 105 -16.24 3.68 3.09
CA ASP A 105 -15.51 2.95 4.12
C ASP A 105 -14.60 3.87 4.93
N TYR A 106 -14.68 3.75 6.26
CA TYR A 106 -13.81 4.51 7.15
C TYR A 106 -12.36 4.03 7.07
N LEU A 107 -11.44 4.94 6.74
CA LEU A 107 -9.98 4.67 6.74
C LEU A 107 -9.47 4.11 8.08
N ALA A 108 -10.13 4.49 9.18
CA ALA A 108 -9.83 4.01 10.53
C ALA A 108 -10.06 2.52 10.72
N GLU A 109 -11.04 1.97 10.02
CA GLU A 109 -11.49 0.59 10.17
C GLU A 109 -10.95 -0.31 9.05
N THR A 110 -10.47 0.28 7.96
CA THR A 110 -9.90 -0.42 6.81
C THR A 110 -8.41 -0.16 6.67
N THR A 111 -8.03 1.06 6.27
CA THR A 111 -6.68 1.43 5.85
C THR A 111 -5.64 1.26 6.96
N ILE A 112 -5.93 1.69 8.19
CA ILE A 112 -4.98 1.54 9.31
C ILE A 112 -4.75 0.06 9.67
N PRO A 113 -5.81 -0.75 9.92
CA PRO A 113 -5.65 -2.19 10.13
C PRO A 113 -4.96 -2.91 8.96
N TRP A 114 -5.31 -2.61 7.71
CA TRP A 114 -4.68 -3.24 6.54
C TRP A 114 -3.20 -2.86 6.40
N SER A 115 -2.84 -1.62 6.74
CA SER A 115 -1.44 -1.21 6.80
C SER A 115 -0.65 -2.01 7.84
N ALA A 116 -1.25 -2.27 9.02
CA ALA A 116 -0.62 -3.09 10.04
C ALA A 116 -0.47 -4.55 9.57
N LEU A 117 -1.47 -5.10 8.89
CA LEU A 117 -1.42 -6.45 8.32
C LEU A 117 -0.35 -6.55 7.20
N TRP A 118 -0.28 -5.56 6.31
CA TRP A 118 0.76 -5.50 5.29
C TRP A 118 2.15 -5.48 5.92
N LEU A 119 2.36 -4.66 6.95
CA LEU A 119 3.64 -4.58 7.66
C LEU A 119 3.97 -5.89 8.41
N ASN A 120 2.98 -6.62 8.91
CA ASN A 120 3.17 -7.97 9.47
C ASN A 120 3.73 -8.93 8.41
N TRP A 121 3.14 -8.96 7.20
CA TRP A 121 3.63 -9.78 6.10
C TRP A 121 5.01 -9.34 5.60
N TYR A 122 5.26 -8.03 5.56
CA TYR A 122 6.56 -7.47 5.23
C TYR A 122 7.65 -7.93 6.19
N GLU A 123 7.41 -7.88 7.50
CA GLU A 123 8.36 -8.41 8.49
C GLU A 123 8.62 -9.91 8.27
N GLY A 124 7.57 -10.69 7.95
CA GLY A 124 7.71 -12.11 7.59
C GLY A 124 8.55 -12.34 6.33
N TRP A 125 8.35 -11.56 5.28
CA TRP A 125 9.13 -11.62 4.04
C TRP A 125 10.60 -11.23 4.29
N LEU A 126 10.87 -10.26 5.17
CA LEU A 126 12.24 -9.92 5.54
C LEU A 126 12.98 -11.11 6.16
N VAL A 127 12.29 -11.95 6.94
CA VAL A 127 12.87 -13.13 7.58
C VAL A 127 12.97 -14.32 6.63
N THR A 128 11.90 -14.59 5.88
CA THR A 128 11.73 -15.86 5.15
C THR A 128 12.08 -15.77 3.67
N GLY A 129 12.10 -14.56 3.11
CA GLY A 129 12.20 -14.33 1.66
C GLY A 129 10.94 -14.72 0.89
N LYS A 130 9.83 -15.05 1.57
CA LYS A 130 8.55 -15.43 0.94
C LYS A 130 7.47 -14.47 1.35
N TRP A 131 6.70 -13.97 0.39
CA TRP A 131 5.54 -13.14 0.70
C TRP A 131 4.34 -14.04 1.01
N LEU A 132 3.76 -13.87 2.20
CA LEU A 132 2.61 -14.68 2.65
C LEU A 132 1.29 -13.90 2.67
N GLY A 133 1.33 -12.61 2.31
CA GLY A 133 0.14 -11.77 2.26
C GLY A 133 -0.73 -12.08 1.05
N SER A 134 -2.04 -12.03 1.24
CA SER A 134 -3.03 -12.14 0.17
C SER A 134 -3.13 -10.84 -0.63
N GLY A 135 -3.27 -10.94 -1.95
CA GLY A 135 -3.53 -9.81 -2.86
C GLY A 135 -3.12 -10.15 -4.29
N ARG A 136 -3.72 -9.51 -5.29
CA ARG A 136 -3.22 -9.62 -6.67
C ARG A 136 -1.90 -8.85 -6.77
N HIS A 137 -0.80 -9.57 -6.99
CA HIS A 137 0.48 -8.95 -7.30
C HIS A 137 0.32 -8.12 -8.58
N GLU A 138 0.70 -6.84 -8.56
CA GLU A 138 0.88 -6.15 -9.83
C GLU A 138 2.08 -6.76 -10.53
N ASN A 139 1.84 -7.57 -11.56
CA ASN A 139 2.91 -8.09 -12.40
C ASN A 139 3.69 -6.90 -12.98
N HIS A 140 4.87 -6.63 -12.44
CA HIS A 140 5.86 -5.80 -13.11
C HIS A 140 6.28 -6.59 -14.36
N GLY A 141 5.78 -6.15 -15.52
CA GLY A 141 5.88 -6.88 -16.78
C GLY A 141 7.28 -7.47 -17.02
N GLY A 142 7.34 -8.80 -17.16
CA GLY A 142 8.61 -9.49 -17.35
C GLY A 142 8.58 -11.02 -17.35
N ALA A 143 7.48 -11.67 -17.75
CA ALA A 143 7.47 -13.00 -18.36
C ALA A 143 6.03 -13.36 -18.76
N VAL A 144 5.77 -13.48 -20.06
CA VAL A 144 4.58 -14.17 -20.55
C VAL A 144 4.91 -15.66 -20.45
N GLU A 145 4.27 -16.38 -19.53
CA GLU A 145 4.27 -17.84 -19.58
C GLU A 145 3.66 -18.27 -20.94
N PRO A 146 4.36 -19.08 -21.75
CA PRO A 146 3.77 -19.61 -22.96
C PRO A 146 2.63 -20.54 -22.58
N LYS A 147 1.43 -20.27 -23.13
CA LYS A 147 0.31 -21.19 -23.03
C LYS A 147 0.75 -22.55 -23.59
N SER A 148 0.69 -23.56 -22.74
CA SER A 148 0.77 -24.96 -23.14
C SER A 148 -0.24 -25.17 -24.27
N ALA A 149 0.25 -25.59 -25.44
CA ALA A 149 -0.59 -26.06 -26.51
C ALA A 149 -1.15 -27.41 -26.07
N ASP A 150 -2.46 -27.50 -25.91
CA ASP A 150 -3.17 -28.77 -25.76
C ASP A 150 -2.83 -29.65 -26.97
N THR A 151 -2.42 -30.89 -26.69
CA THR A 151 -2.28 -31.98 -27.66
C THR A 151 -3.34 -33.03 -27.37
#